data_AF-A0AAD7E8M4-F1
#
_entry.id   AF-A0AAD7E8M4-F1
#
_cell.length_a   1.000
_cell.length_b   1.000
_cell.length_c   1.000
_cell.angle_alpha   90.00
_cell.angle_beta   90.00
_cell.angle_gamma   90.00
#
_symmetry.space_group_name_H-M   'P 1'
#
loop_
_entity.id
_entity.type
_entity.pdbx_description
1 polymer ?
#
loop_
_entity_poly.entity_id
_entity_poly.type
_entity_poly.pdbx_seq_one_letter_code
_entity_poly.pdbx_strand_id
1 'polypeptide(L)'
;MDASPSRCSKCGNISASPAKASFDMTITLGTRHHMLLNSNEPPEDSELPFIRSIVSDADARLACLEDEILDIKEKLRLLEEERASLSSYRARNRVILLPLRQFPPELLGEIFAWTLPSIADVRDNFEILGSPWSLTHVSSRWRAVSLSMPSLWSQVIVDSDDVYPVSLIET
;
A
#
# COMPACT_ATOMS: atom_id res chain seq x y z
N MET A 1 24.70 -23.55 -8.08
CA MET A 1 25.77 -22.87 -7.32
C MET A 1 25.24 -22.75 -5.92
N ASP A 2 25.46 -23.79 -5.12
CA ASP A 2 24.83 -23.95 -3.82
C ASP A 2 25.59 -23.10 -2.80
N ALA A 3 24.90 -22.17 -2.16
CA ALA A 3 25.46 -21.33 -1.10
C ALA A 3 25.86 -22.23 0.07
N SER A 4 27.16 -22.29 0.37
CA SER A 4 27.68 -23.00 1.54
C SER A 4 27.04 -22.41 2.80
N PRO A 5 26.55 -23.24 3.73
CA PRO A 5 25.85 -22.71 4.89
C PRO A 5 26.83 -22.02 5.83
N SER A 6 26.58 -20.75 6.15
CA SER A 6 27.38 -19.97 7.09
C SER A 6 27.17 -20.48 8.52
N ARG A 7 28.26 -20.62 9.28
CA ARG A 7 28.17 -20.96 10.72
C ARG A 7 27.96 -19.66 11.51
N CYS A 8 27.02 -19.64 12.45
CA CYS A 8 26.87 -18.49 13.35
C CYS A 8 28.14 -18.36 14.19
N SER A 9 28.79 -17.19 14.16
CA SER A 9 30.02 -16.93 14.93
C SER A 9 29.81 -16.94 16.45
N LYS A 10 28.56 -16.85 16.92
CA LYS A 10 28.20 -16.84 18.35
C LYS A 10 27.88 -18.24 18.92
N CYS A 11 27.28 -19.15 18.15
CA CYS A 11 26.89 -20.48 18.65
C CYS A 11 27.47 -21.67 17.86
N GLY A 12 28.24 -21.43 16.78
CA GLY A 12 28.89 -22.49 15.99
C GLY A 12 27.97 -23.37 15.14
N ASN A 13 26.64 -23.18 15.25
CA ASN A 13 25.66 -23.92 14.47
C ASN A 13 25.60 -23.45 13.01
N ILE A 14 25.41 -24.41 12.11
CA ILE A 14 25.30 -24.23 10.67
C ILE A 14 23.91 -23.62 10.38
N SER A 15 23.83 -22.50 9.67
CA SER A 15 22.57 -21.87 9.23
C SER A 15 21.91 -22.68 8.10
N ALA A 16 21.55 -23.93 8.37
CA ALA A 16 20.90 -24.79 7.39
C ALA A 16 19.39 -24.78 7.60
N SER A 17 18.69 -23.85 6.93
CA SER A 17 17.24 -23.86 6.65
C SER A 17 16.28 -23.89 7.88
N PRO A 18 15.08 -23.26 7.82
CA PRO A 18 14.25 -23.03 9.01
C PRO A 18 13.60 -24.30 9.60
N ALA A 19 13.83 -25.48 9.03
CA ALA A 19 13.00 -26.66 9.31
C ALA A 19 13.65 -27.73 10.21
N LYS A 20 14.95 -27.67 10.53
CA LYS A 20 15.62 -28.78 11.24
C LYS A 20 16.73 -28.35 12.19
N ALA A 21 16.39 -27.52 13.15
CA ALA A 21 17.04 -27.59 14.46
C ALA A 21 15.99 -27.14 15.48
N SER A 22 15.01 -28.02 15.72
CA SER A 22 14.34 -28.01 17.01
C SER A 22 15.47 -28.01 18.03
N PHE A 23 15.60 -26.91 18.77
CA PHE A 23 16.40 -26.91 19.98
C PHE A 23 15.78 -27.99 20.86
N ASP A 24 16.32 -29.20 20.79
CA ASP A 24 15.78 -30.36 21.46
C ASP A 24 16.16 -30.22 22.93
N MET A 25 15.40 -29.37 23.62
CA MET A 25 15.53 -29.09 25.05
C MET A 25 15.38 -30.36 25.89
N THR A 26 14.96 -31.47 25.26
CA THR A 26 14.73 -32.78 25.86
C THR A 26 15.96 -33.69 25.88
N ILE A 27 17.05 -33.36 25.17
CA ILE A 27 18.23 -34.24 25.18
C ILE A 27 19.09 -33.91 26.40
N THR A 28 18.87 -34.68 27.47
CA THR A 28 19.61 -34.74 28.74
C THR A 28 19.13 -33.86 29.90
N LEU A 29 17.83 -33.55 30.00
CA LEU A 29 17.29 -33.15 31.31
C LEU A 29 17.23 -34.38 32.21
N GLY A 30 18.20 -34.53 33.11
CA GLY A 30 18.11 -35.49 34.20
C GLY A 30 16.84 -35.25 35.03
N THR A 31 16.32 -36.28 35.68
CA THR A 31 15.11 -36.23 36.53
C THR A 31 15.15 -35.07 37.53
N ARG A 32 16.36 -34.71 37.98
CA ARG A 32 16.62 -33.60 38.90
C ARG A 32 16.39 -32.21 38.28
N HIS A 33 16.84 -31.95 37.06
CA HIS A 33 16.59 -30.67 36.37
C HIS A 33 15.09 -30.45 36.09
N HIS A 34 14.37 -31.53 35.73
CA HIS A 34 12.91 -31.46 35.58
C HIS A 34 12.21 -31.17 36.92
N MET A 35 12.69 -31.71 38.03
CA MET A 35 12.16 -31.39 39.36
C MET A 35 12.44 -29.92 39.75
N LEU A 36 13.63 -29.39 39.45
CA LEU A 36 13.97 -27.98 39.70
C LEU A 36 13.07 -27.02 38.92
N LEU A 37 12.71 -27.34 37.69
CA LEU A 37 11.79 -26.49 36.90
C LEU A 37 10.35 -26.48 37.45
N ASN A 38 9.97 -27.51 38.20
CA ASN A 38 8.60 -27.69 38.69
C ASN A 38 8.48 -27.53 40.21
N SER A 39 9.54 -27.06 40.89
CA SER A 39 9.56 -26.83 42.34
C SER A 39 10.35 -25.57 42.68
N ASN A 40 10.14 -25.02 43.88
CA ASN A 40 10.92 -23.90 44.41
C ASN A 40 12.17 -24.36 45.18
N GLU A 41 12.62 -25.60 44.96
CA GLU A 41 13.83 -26.13 45.61
C GLU A 41 15.07 -25.43 45.02
N PRO A 42 16.02 -24.95 45.84
CA PRO A 42 17.25 -24.40 45.32
C PRO A 42 18.08 -25.47 44.59
N PRO A 43 18.77 -25.13 43.49
CA PRO A 43 19.76 -26.00 42.89
C PRO A 43 20.94 -26.23 43.83
N GLU A 44 21.53 -27.42 43.75
CA GLU A 44 22.79 -27.72 44.43
C GLU A 44 23.96 -27.02 43.73
N ASP A 45 25.04 -26.75 44.47
CA ASP A 45 26.24 -26.07 43.92
C ASP A 45 26.86 -26.82 42.72
N SER A 46 26.71 -28.14 42.69
CA SER A 46 27.15 -29.02 41.60
C SER A 46 26.32 -28.86 40.32
N GLU A 47 25.07 -28.39 40.43
CA GLU A 47 24.12 -28.24 39.32
C GLU A 47 24.22 -26.87 38.66
N LEU A 48 24.70 -25.87 39.40
CA LEU A 48 24.82 -24.48 38.92
C LEU A 48 25.63 -24.33 37.63
N PRO A 49 26.80 -24.99 37.43
CA PRO A 49 27.56 -24.84 36.20
C PRO A 49 26.79 -25.36 34.97
N PHE A 50 26.07 -26.47 35.13
CA PHE A 50 25.27 -27.08 34.06
C PHE A 50 24.04 -26.23 33.72
N ILE A 51 23.32 -25.72 34.72
CA ILE A 51 22.19 -24.82 34.48
C ILE A 51 22.66 -23.53 33.81
N ARG A 52 23.80 -22.96 34.24
CA ARG A 52 24.40 -21.78 33.61
C ARG A 52 24.81 -22.04 32.16
N SER A 53 25.35 -23.21 31.83
CA SER A 53 25.70 -23.53 30.44
C SER A 53 24.46 -23.63 29.56
N ILE A 54 23.38 -24.27 30.05
CA ILE A 54 22.10 -24.33 29.31
C ILE A 54 21.57 -22.93 29.02
N VAL A 55 21.54 -22.06 30.03
CA VAL A 55 21.09 -20.66 29.87
C VAL A 55 21.99 -19.93 28.87
N SER A 56 23.31 -20.05 28.99
CA SER A 56 24.25 -19.41 28.06
C SER A 56 24.08 -19.89 26.62
N ASP A 57 23.84 -21.18 26.40
CA ASP A 57 23.62 -21.75 25.07
C ASP A 57 22.29 -21.26 24.47
N ALA A 58 21.25 -21.18 25.29
CA ALA A 58 19.96 -20.62 24.90
C ALA A 58 20.08 -19.13 24.54
N ASP A 59 20.76 -18.34 25.36
CA ASP A 59 21.01 -16.92 25.11
C ASP A 59 21.81 -16.69 23.81
N ALA A 60 22.85 -17.50 23.58
CA ALA A 60 23.63 -17.44 22.34
C ALA A 60 22.77 -17.79 21.11
N ARG A 61 21.85 -18.76 21.24
CA ARG A 61 20.94 -19.13 20.15
C ARG A 61 19.89 -18.06 19.89
N LEU A 62 19.32 -17.46 20.94
CA LEU A 62 18.38 -16.34 20.82
C LEU A 62 19.05 -15.17 20.11
N ALA A 63 20.28 -14.81 20.49
CA ALA A 63 21.01 -13.73 19.82
C ALA A 63 21.24 -13.99 18.32
N CYS A 64 21.59 -15.23 17.91
CA CYS A 64 21.71 -15.55 16.48
C CYS A 64 20.36 -15.45 15.75
N LEU A 65 19.26 -15.85 16.38
CA LEU A 65 17.92 -15.76 15.78
C LEU A 65 17.46 -14.31 15.64
N GLU A 66 17.75 -13.46 16.64
CA GLU A 66 17.45 -12.03 16.56
C GLU A 66 18.21 -11.35 15.42
N ASP A 67 19.51 -11.64 15.27
CA ASP A 67 20.32 -11.15 14.15
C ASP A 67 19.72 -11.59 12.79
N GLU A 68 19.33 -12.86 12.65
CA GLU A 68 18.70 -13.38 11.42
C GLU A 68 17.33 -12.74 11.13
N ILE A 69 16.53 -12.50 12.19
CA ILE A 69 15.25 -11.80 12.07
C ILE A 69 15.46 -10.36 11.58
N LEU A 70 16.47 -9.66 12.10
CA LEU A 70 16.80 -8.31 11.67
C LEU A 70 17.20 -8.27 10.19
N ASP A 71 18.08 -9.18 9.77
CA ASP A 71 18.52 -9.28 8.37
C ASP A 71 17.35 -9.57 7.41
N ILE A 72 16.46 -10.50 7.78
CA ILE A 72 15.30 -10.84 6.96
C ILE A 72 14.32 -9.67 6.91
N LYS A 73 14.09 -8.96 8.02
CA LYS A 73 13.23 -7.78 8.06
C LYS A 73 13.74 -6.66 7.15
N GLU A 74 15.04 -6.41 7.12
CA GLU A 74 15.60 -5.39 6.23
C GLU A 74 15.46 -5.79 4.75
N LYS A 75 15.72 -7.05 4.41
CA LYS A 75 15.48 -7.57 3.06
C LYS A 75 14.01 -7.44 2.65
N LEU A 76 13.08 -7.77 3.55
CA LEU A 76 11.65 -7.62 3.33
C LEU A 76 11.29 -6.14 3.07
N ARG A 77 11.80 -5.23 3.90
CA ARG A 77 11.58 -3.78 3.76
C ARG A 77 11.99 -3.27 2.38
N LEU A 78 13.19 -3.65 1.91
CA LEU A 78 13.70 -3.26 0.59
C LEU A 78 12.81 -3.79 -0.55
N LEU A 79 12.38 -5.05 -0.47
CA LEU A 79 11.50 -5.65 -1.47
C LEU A 79 10.11 -5.02 -1.48
N GLU A 80 9.58 -4.64 -0.31
CA GLU A 80 8.30 -3.93 -0.21
C GLU A 80 8.37 -2.52 -0.81
N GLU A 81 9.48 -1.81 -0.60
CA GLU A 81 9.74 -0.51 -1.21
C GLU A 81 9.81 -0.59 -2.74
N GLU A 82 10.54 -1.57 -3.28
CA GLU A 82 10.62 -1.82 -4.72
C GLU A 82 9.24 -2.19 -5.29
N ARG A 83 8.51 -3.08 -4.62
CA ARG A 83 7.15 -3.47 -4.99
C ARG A 83 6.21 -2.26 -5.06
N ALA A 84 6.27 -1.37 -4.06
CA ALA A 84 5.44 -0.17 -4.02
C ALA A 84 5.76 0.77 -5.20
N SER A 85 7.04 1.00 -5.46
CA SER A 85 7.51 1.81 -6.60
C SER A 85 7.03 1.26 -7.94
N LEU A 86 7.22 -0.04 -8.19
CA LEU A 86 6.80 -0.71 -9.41
C LEU A 86 5.27 -0.73 -9.57
N SER A 87 4.53 -0.92 -8.48
CA SER A 87 3.07 -0.85 -8.49
C SER A 87 2.58 0.53 -8.92
N SER A 88 3.16 1.60 -8.36
CA SER A 88 2.86 2.98 -8.74
C SER A 88 3.21 3.27 -10.21
N TYR A 89 4.40 2.85 -10.66
CA TYR A 89 4.80 2.97 -12.06
C TYR A 89 3.84 2.24 -13.00
N ARG A 90 3.47 1.00 -12.68
CA ARG A 90 2.50 0.20 -13.44
C ARG A 90 1.15 0.88 -13.50
N ALA A 91 0.62 1.38 -12.38
CA ALA A 91 -0.66 2.06 -12.33
C ALA A 91 -0.69 3.28 -13.26
N ARG A 92 0.33 4.15 -13.18
CA ARG A 92 0.47 5.33 -14.06
C ARG A 92 0.48 4.96 -15.54
N ASN A 93 1.22 3.91 -15.91
CA ASN A 93 1.29 3.46 -17.30
C ASN A 93 0.00 2.81 -17.79
N ARG A 94 -0.73 2.07 -16.94
CA ARG A 94 -2.03 1.48 -17.32
C ARG A 94 -3.05 2.54 -17.70
N VAL A 95 -3.01 3.73 -17.08
CA VAL A 95 -3.89 4.85 -17.43
C VAL A 95 -3.68 5.29 -18.89
N ILE A 96 -2.46 5.19 -19.41
CA ILE A 96 -2.14 5.53 -20.81
C ILE A 96 -2.81 4.54 -21.78
N LEU A 97 -2.89 3.28 -21.39
CA LEU A 97 -3.50 2.21 -22.19
C LEU A 97 -5.02 2.16 -22.10
N LEU A 98 -5.66 3.06 -21.32
CA LEU A 98 -7.12 3.05 -21.18
C LEU A 98 -7.78 3.35 -22.54
N PRO A 99 -8.81 2.57 -22.93
CA PRO A 99 -9.52 2.76 -24.19
C PRO A 99 -10.07 4.16 -24.39
N LEU A 100 -10.44 4.86 -23.31
CA LEU A 100 -10.94 6.25 -23.34
C LEU A 100 -9.98 7.23 -24.03
N ARG A 101 -8.66 6.98 -24.01
CA ARG A 101 -7.68 7.81 -24.73
C ARG A 101 -7.60 7.50 -26.22
N GLN A 102 -8.12 6.34 -26.63
CA GLN A 102 -8.10 5.81 -28.00
C GLN A 102 -9.46 5.88 -28.69
N PHE A 103 -10.53 6.24 -27.97
CA PHE A 103 -11.87 6.35 -28.55
C PHE A 103 -11.88 7.37 -29.69
N PRO A 104 -12.44 7.02 -30.86
CA PRO A 104 -12.74 7.99 -31.89
C PRO A 104 -13.54 9.17 -31.31
N PRO A 105 -13.31 10.40 -31.80
CA PRO A 105 -14.00 11.58 -31.30
C PRO A 105 -15.53 11.45 -31.38
N GLU A 106 -16.06 10.69 -32.34
CA GLU A 106 -17.49 10.44 -32.51
C GLU A 106 -18.09 9.68 -31.33
N LEU A 107 -17.45 8.58 -30.91
CA LEU A 107 -17.92 7.77 -29.77
C LEU A 107 -17.78 8.53 -28.45
N LEU A 108 -16.69 9.30 -28.30
CA LEU A 108 -16.51 10.15 -27.13
C LEU A 108 -17.61 11.22 -27.05
N GLY A 109 -17.95 11.78 -28.20
CA GLY A 109 -19.05 12.72 -28.37
C GLY A 109 -20.43 12.16 -28.04
N GLU A 110 -20.71 10.93 -28.49
CA GLU A 110 -21.94 10.23 -28.15
C GLU A 110 -22.06 10.05 -26.64
N ILE A 111 -20.98 9.62 -25.96
CA ILE A 111 -20.94 9.51 -24.50
C ILE A 111 -21.22 10.86 -23.84
N PHE A 112 -20.63 11.95 -24.33
CA PHE A 112 -20.87 13.29 -23.79
C PHE A 112 -22.34 13.71 -23.86
N ALA A 113 -23.03 13.36 -24.95
CA ALA A 113 -24.45 13.66 -25.11
C ALA A 113 -25.31 12.99 -24.02
N TRP A 114 -24.95 11.79 -23.58
CA TRP A 114 -25.62 11.09 -22.47
C TRP A 114 -25.37 11.71 -21.10
N THR A 115 -24.39 12.62 -20.97
CA THR A 115 -24.07 13.30 -19.70
C THR A 115 -24.75 14.65 -19.55
N LEU A 116 -25.55 15.09 -20.54
CA LEU A 116 -26.27 16.35 -20.46
C LEU A 116 -27.44 16.24 -19.47
N PRO A 117 -27.66 17.24 -18.61
CA PRO A 117 -28.80 17.24 -17.69
C PRO A 117 -30.12 17.32 -18.45
N SER A 118 -31.17 16.72 -17.89
CA SER A 118 -32.54 16.91 -18.39
C SER A 118 -32.99 18.34 -18.07
N ILE A 119 -33.76 18.96 -18.97
CA ILE A 119 -34.27 20.34 -18.83
C ILE A 119 -35.04 20.53 -17.50
N ALA A 120 -35.63 19.48 -16.96
CA ALA A 120 -36.37 19.52 -15.68
C ALA A 120 -35.46 19.62 -14.44
N ASP A 121 -34.18 19.26 -14.56
CA ASP A 121 -33.24 19.17 -13.43
C ASP A 121 -32.28 20.38 -13.37
N VAL A 122 -32.33 21.25 -14.36
CA VAL A 122 -31.48 22.45 -14.42
C VAL A 122 -32.07 23.54 -13.56
N ARG A 123 -31.47 23.74 -12.38
CA ARG A 123 -31.75 24.90 -11.54
C ARG A 123 -30.70 26.01 -11.69
N ASP A 124 -29.53 25.68 -12.24
CA ASP A 124 -28.45 26.62 -12.56
C ASP A 124 -27.42 25.92 -13.49
N ASN A 125 -27.22 26.41 -14.72
CA ASN A 125 -26.36 25.77 -15.74
C ASN A 125 -24.94 26.36 -15.80
N PHE A 126 -24.58 27.26 -14.88
CA PHE A 126 -23.25 27.86 -14.79
C PHE A 126 -22.35 27.25 -13.73
N GLU A 127 -22.76 26.15 -13.09
CA GLU A 127 -21.83 25.39 -12.28
C GLU A 127 -20.70 24.89 -13.20
N ILE A 128 -19.47 25.36 -12.96
CA ILE A 128 -18.27 24.98 -13.74
C ILE A 128 -18.05 23.44 -13.71
N LEU A 129 -18.59 22.78 -12.69
CA LEU A 129 -18.57 21.32 -12.51
C LEU A 129 -19.80 20.62 -13.14
N GLY A 130 -20.79 21.38 -13.62
CA GLY A 130 -21.94 20.89 -14.36
C GLY A 130 -21.62 20.56 -15.82
N SER A 131 -22.34 19.59 -16.37
CA SER A 131 -22.30 19.31 -17.82
C SER A 131 -23.05 20.41 -18.58
N PRO A 132 -22.57 20.87 -19.76
CA PRO A 132 -21.44 20.34 -20.53
C PRO A 132 -20.07 20.93 -20.14
N TRP A 133 -20.00 21.92 -19.27
CA TRP A 133 -18.77 22.65 -18.95
C TRP A 133 -17.67 21.75 -18.38
N SER A 134 -18.02 20.84 -17.48
CA SER A 134 -17.09 19.91 -16.84
C SER A 134 -16.31 19.05 -17.85
N LEU A 135 -16.92 18.68 -18.98
CA LEU A 135 -16.29 17.91 -20.05
C LEU A 135 -15.09 18.66 -20.65
N THR A 136 -15.18 19.99 -20.75
CA THR A 136 -14.10 20.84 -21.26
C THR A 136 -12.94 21.00 -20.27
N HIS A 137 -13.12 20.63 -19.00
CA HIS A 137 -12.09 20.74 -17.96
C HIS A 137 -11.32 19.42 -17.71
N VAL A 138 -11.74 18.30 -18.31
CA VAL A 138 -11.08 16.99 -18.10
C VAL A 138 -9.71 16.89 -18.80
N SER A 139 -9.63 17.23 -20.10
CA SER A 139 -8.39 17.17 -20.88
C SER A 139 -8.47 18.03 -22.14
N SER A 140 -7.32 18.30 -22.79
CA SER A 140 -7.28 19.01 -24.07
C SER A 140 -8.05 18.28 -25.18
N ARG A 141 -7.99 16.93 -25.21
CA ARG A 141 -8.75 16.11 -26.16
C ARG A 141 -10.26 16.21 -25.92
N TRP A 142 -10.70 16.09 -24.67
CA TRP A 142 -12.12 16.19 -24.33
C TRP A 142 -12.64 17.58 -24.67
N ARG A 143 -11.90 18.63 -24.33
CA ARG A 143 -12.22 20.01 -24.74
C ARG A 143 -12.37 20.15 -26.25
N ALA A 144 -11.41 19.62 -27.03
CA ALA A 144 -11.48 19.70 -28.49
C ALA A 144 -12.74 19.00 -29.03
N VAL A 145 -13.06 17.80 -28.53
CA VAL A 145 -14.26 17.05 -28.94
C VAL A 145 -15.54 17.78 -28.52
N SER A 146 -15.65 18.20 -27.25
CA SER A 146 -16.81 18.93 -26.74
C SER A 146 -17.09 20.21 -27.54
N LEU A 147 -16.05 21.01 -27.81
CA LEU A 147 -16.20 22.25 -28.58
C LEU A 147 -16.50 22.00 -30.06
N SER A 148 -16.07 20.85 -30.62
CA SER A 148 -16.37 20.48 -32.01
C SER A 148 -17.81 19.98 -32.22
N MET A 149 -18.58 19.79 -31.16
CA MET A 149 -19.94 19.24 -31.21
C MET A 149 -20.99 20.28 -30.78
N PRO A 150 -21.64 20.97 -31.73
CA PRO A 150 -22.65 21.99 -31.44
C PRO A 150 -23.85 21.46 -30.64
N SER A 151 -24.18 20.17 -30.78
CA SER A 151 -25.31 19.54 -30.08
C SER A 151 -25.17 19.61 -28.55
N LEU A 152 -23.94 19.55 -28.02
CA LEU A 152 -23.67 19.65 -26.57
C LEU A 152 -23.95 21.06 -26.01
N TRP A 153 -23.93 22.08 -26.87
CA TRP A 153 -24.10 23.48 -26.51
C TRP A 153 -25.46 24.04 -26.94
N SER A 154 -26.37 23.17 -27.39
CA SER A 154 -27.69 23.57 -27.89
C SER A 154 -28.63 24.09 -26.79
N GLN A 155 -28.32 23.82 -25.52
CA GLN A 155 -29.13 24.21 -24.37
C GLN A 155 -28.25 24.89 -23.32
N VAL A 156 -28.28 26.22 -23.32
CA VAL A 156 -27.61 27.06 -22.30
C VAL A 156 -28.71 27.85 -21.60
N ILE A 157 -28.85 27.64 -20.30
CA ILE A 157 -29.81 28.35 -19.46
C ILE A 157 -29.02 29.38 -18.69
N VAL A 158 -29.36 30.66 -18.91
CA VAL A 158 -28.75 31.77 -18.20
C VAL A 158 -29.72 32.22 -17.12
N ASP A 159 -29.40 31.95 -15.86
CA ASP A 159 -30.11 32.59 -14.76
C ASP A 159 -29.60 34.03 -14.63
N SER A 160 -30.52 34.99 -14.65
CA SER A 160 -30.22 36.42 -14.65
C SER A 160 -30.72 37.03 -13.34
N ASP A 161 -30.24 36.51 -12.22
CA ASP A 161 -30.64 36.98 -10.88
C ASP A 161 -29.70 38.02 -10.27
N ASP A 162 -28.85 38.69 -11.07
CA ASP A 162 -28.15 39.90 -10.65
C ASP A 162 -28.99 41.16 -10.93
N VAL A 163 -30.05 41.34 -10.14
CA VAL A 163 -30.68 42.66 -10.00
C VAL A 163 -29.72 43.55 -9.22
N TYR A 164 -28.82 44.24 -9.92
CA TYR A 164 -28.13 45.40 -9.34
C TYR A 164 -29.18 46.46 -9.03
N PRO A 165 -29.38 46.87 -7.77
CA PRO A 165 -30.18 48.05 -7.50
C PRO A 165 -29.45 49.23 -8.11
N VAL A 166 -30.00 49.78 -9.19
CA VAL A 166 -29.62 51.09 -9.70
C VAL A 166 -29.92 52.05 -8.56
N SER A 167 -28.89 52.43 -7.79
CA SER A 167 -29.02 53.55 -6.88
C SER A 167 -29.22 54.78 -7.78
N LEU A 168 -30.46 55.31 -7.75
CA LEU A 168 -30.73 56.63 -8.31
C LEU A 168 -29.74 57.59 -7.66
N ILE A 169 -28.87 58.17 -8.48
CA ILE A 169 -28.20 59.42 -8.13
C ILE A 169 -29.31 60.48 -8.20
N GLU A 170 -30.00 60.71 -7.08
CA GLU A 170 -30.83 61.90 -6.94
C GLU A 170 -29.91 63.12 -6.87
N THR A 171 -30.13 64.04 -7.81
CA THR A 171 -29.51 65.38 -7.91
C THR A 171 -30.34 66.43 -7.21
#